data_AF-A0A022W4W2-F1
#
_entry.id   AF-A0A022W4W2-F1
#
_cell.length_a   1.000
_cell.length_b   1.000
_cell.length_c   1.000
_cell.angle_alpha   90.00
_cell.angle_beta   90.00
_cell.angle_gamma   90.00
#
_symmetry.space_group_name_H-M   'P 1'
#
loop_
_entity.id
_entity.type
_entity.pdbx_description
1 polymer ?
#
loop_
_entity_poly.entity_id
_entity_poly.type
_entity_poly.pdbx_seq_one_letter_code
_entity_poly.pdbx_strand_id
1 'polypeptide(L)'
;MLESEFRHFTMSRQNTRYHCPWEPMIIVGVAGSSGSGKSSVSQEIINLLDLPGASILVMDSFYKTLTPEENAIAHADEYDFDSPLAIDFDVLVKLLRDLKKGLKVDIPIYSFKKHQREPETTPMHPPRVLILEGILAFTDPRILELLDLKIFVEADMDVCLGRRSKYSDTPFLISHSDSGH
;
A
#
# COMPACT_ATOMS: atom_id res chain seq x y z
N MET A 1 25.86 39.60 14.73
CA MET A 1 25.81 38.22 15.26
C MET A 1 24.34 37.95 15.55
N LEU A 2 23.57 37.20 14.77
CA LEU A 2 23.86 36.10 13.86
C LEU A 2 22.96 36.23 12.62
N GLU A 3 23.59 36.22 11.44
CA GLU A 3 23.02 35.64 10.23
C GLU A 3 22.74 34.14 10.52
N SER A 4 21.85 33.38 9.90
CA SER A 4 21.66 33.22 8.46
C SER A 4 20.63 32.09 8.21
N GLU A 5 20.06 32.11 6.99
CA GLU A 5 19.54 30.95 6.24
C GLU A 5 18.20 30.28 6.66
N PHE A 6 17.08 30.99 6.48
CA PHE A 6 15.91 30.32 5.88
C PHE A 6 16.13 30.23 4.37
N ARG A 7 16.67 29.09 3.91
CA ARG A 7 16.77 28.81 2.48
C ARG A 7 15.37 28.60 1.91
N HIS A 8 14.98 29.53 1.05
CA HIS A 8 13.93 29.38 0.06
C HIS A 8 14.17 28.06 -0.72
N PHE A 9 13.35 27.03 -0.50
CA PHE A 9 13.34 25.85 -1.36
C PHE A 9 12.44 26.15 -2.56
N THR A 10 13.03 26.75 -3.60
CA THR A 10 12.36 26.87 -4.89
C THR A 10 12.37 25.49 -5.54
N MET A 11 11.23 24.80 -5.56
CA MET A 11 11.06 23.61 -6.41
C MET A 11 11.22 24.04 -7.87
N SER A 12 12.39 23.76 -8.44
CA SER A 12 12.56 23.82 -9.88
C SER A 12 11.62 22.79 -10.50
N ARG A 13 10.66 23.22 -11.34
CA ARG A 13 9.88 22.32 -12.21
C ARG A 13 10.86 21.54 -13.08
N GLN A 14 11.19 20.32 -12.69
CA GLN A 14 11.98 19.42 -13.52
C GLN A 14 11.08 18.88 -14.62
N ASN A 15 11.21 19.53 -15.77
CA ASN A 15 10.90 19.07 -17.12
C ASN A 15 10.64 17.55 -17.21
N THR A 16 9.43 17.14 -17.61
CA THR A 16 9.08 15.74 -17.90
C THR A 16 9.99 15.21 -19.02
N ARG A 17 11.13 14.64 -18.66
CA ARG A 17 12.04 14.00 -19.62
C ARG A 17 11.29 12.80 -20.21
N TYR A 18 11.28 12.70 -21.53
CA TYR A 18 10.91 11.45 -22.20
C TYR A 18 11.79 10.34 -21.63
N HIS A 19 11.15 9.32 -21.06
CA HIS A 19 11.83 8.13 -20.56
C HIS A 19 11.64 6.99 -21.55
N CYS A 20 12.72 6.23 -21.74
CA CYS A 20 12.76 5.20 -22.75
C CYS A 20 11.96 3.95 -22.31
N PRO A 21 11.15 3.33 -23.18
CA PRO A 21 10.28 2.19 -22.83
C PRO A 21 10.99 0.92 -22.33
N TRP A 22 12.33 0.87 -22.40
CA TRP A 22 13.15 -0.25 -21.97
C TRP A 22 13.74 -0.08 -20.55
N GLU A 23 13.42 1.02 -19.85
CA GLU A 23 13.79 1.13 -18.44
C GLU A 23 13.05 0.07 -17.60
N PRO A 24 13.76 -0.69 -16.76
CA PRO A 24 13.15 -1.73 -15.95
C PRO A 24 12.17 -1.12 -14.92
N MET A 25 11.07 -1.81 -14.67
CA MET A 25 10.11 -1.46 -13.61
C MET A 25 10.81 -1.42 -12.25
N ILE A 26 10.56 -0.34 -11.51
CA ILE A 26 11.05 -0.15 -10.13
C ILE A 26 9.96 -0.56 -9.15
N ILE A 27 10.30 -1.37 -8.15
CA ILE A 27 9.41 -1.76 -7.06
C ILE A 27 9.89 -1.12 -5.76
N VAL A 28 9.05 -0.27 -5.19
CA VAL A 28 9.25 0.34 -3.87
C VAL A 28 8.35 -0.39 -2.87
N GLY A 29 8.94 -1.07 -1.89
CA GLY A 29 8.17 -1.65 -0.80
C GLY A 29 7.95 -0.65 0.33
N VAL A 30 6.71 -0.56 0.81
CA VAL A 30 6.30 0.30 1.94
C VAL A 30 5.69 -0.59 3.01
N ALA A 31 6.38 -0.72 4.15
CA ALA A 31 5.92 -1.51 5.30
C ALA A 31 5.78 -0.65 6.56
N GLY A 32 5.08 -1.17 7.56
CA GLY A 32 4.77 -0.46 8.81
C GLY A 32 3.48 -0.98 9.46
N SER A 33 3.30 -0.73 10.74
CA SER A 33 2.13 -1.20 11.50
C SER A 33 0.80 -0.70 10.90
N SER A 34 -0.29 -1.43 11.14
CA SER A 34 -1.62 -0.97 10.73
C SER A 34 -1.93 0.41 11.34
N GLY A 35 -2.46 1.34 10.54
CA GLY A 35 -2.72 2.72 10.98
C GLY A 35 -1.51 3.66 11.04
N SER A 36 -0.29 3.19 10.73
CA SER A 36 0.92 4.05 10.76
C SER A 36 0.95 5.15 9.68
N GLY A 37 0.07 5.07 8.68
CA GLY A 37 -0.01 6.03 7.58
C GLY A 37 0.66 5.57 6.29
N LYS A 38 0.99 4.27 6.15
CA LYS A 38 1.54 3.68 4.91
C LYS A 38 0.82 4.16 3.66
N SER A 39 -0.50 4.06 3.61
CA SER A 39 -1.28 4.44 2.42
C SER A 39 -1.17 5.93 2.10
N SER A 40 -1.09 6.77 3.13
CA SER A 40 -0.83 8.21 2.96
C SER A 40 0.57 8.45 2.38
N VAL A 41 1.58 7.77 2.91
CA VAL A 41 2.97 7.84 2.40
C VAL A 41 3.05 7.31 0.96
N SER A 42 2.42 6.17 0.65
CA SER A 42 2.35 5.62 -0.71
C SER A 42 1.74 6.62 -1.68
N GLN A 43 0.62 7.26 -1.29
CA GLN A 43 -0.06 8.24 -2.12
C GLN A 43 0.77 9.52 -2.29
N GLU A 44 1.43 9.98 -1.23
CA GLU A 44 2.30 11.15 -1.27
C GLU A 44 3.54 10.89 -2.13
N ILE A 45 4.12 9.68 -2.08
CA ILE A 45 5.20 9.28 -3.00
C ILE A 45 4.72 9.38 -4.46
N ILE A 46 3.53 8.89 -4.80
CA ILE A 46 2.98 9.03 -6.16
C ILE A 46 2.81 10.49 -6.54
N ASN A 47 2.25 11.31 -5.64
CA ASN A 47 1.99 12.72 -5.89
C ASN A 47 3.29 13.52 -6.06
N LEU A 48 4.32 13.25 -5.25
CA LEU A 48 5.62 13.91 -5.30
C LEU A 48 6.42 13.53 -6.55
N LEU A 49 6.29 12.27 -6.98
CA LEU A 49 6.93 11.80 -8.18
C LEU A 49 6.32 12.45 -9.43
N ASP A 50 5.04 12.84 -9.39
CA ASP A 50 4.28 13.39 -10.55
C ASP A 50 4.49 12.52 -11.82
N LEU A 51 4.68 11.21 -11.61
CA LEU A 51 5.06 10.29 -12.66
C LEU A 51 3.81 9.68 -13.29
N PRO A 52 3.52 9.97 -14.58
CA PRO A 52 2.57 9.16 -15.33
C PRO A 52 3.08 7.71 -15.36
N GLY A 53 2.33 6.80 -14.74
CA GLY A 53 2.64 5.37 -14.68
C GLY A 53 3.17 4.84 -13.34
N ALA A 54 2.91 5.51 -12.22
CA ALA A 54 3.03 4.90 -10.90
C ALA A 54 1.75 4.16 -10.50
N SER A 55 1.85 3.07 -9.74
CA SER A 55 0.69 2.33 -9.24
C SER A 55 0.96 1.73 -7.86
N ILE A 56 -0.09 1.66 -7.02
CA ILE A 56 -0.03 1.02 -5.70
C ILE A 56 -0.61 -0.39 -5.82
N LEU A 57 0.10 -1.37 -5.27
CA LEU A 57 -0.35 -2.73 -5.05
C LEU A 57 -0.42 -2.99 -3.56
N VAL A 58 -1.63 -3.18 -3.05
CA VAL A 58 -1.88 -3.46 -1.64
C VAL A 58 -1.79 -4.97 -1.41
N MET A 59 -0.96 -5.39 -0.46
CA MET A 59 -0.74 -6.81 -0.16
C MET A 59 -1.97 -7.53 0.40
N ASP A 60 -2.87 -6.79 1.04
CA ASP A 60 -4.10 -7.33 1.60
C ASP A 60 -5.00 -8.00 0.55
N SER A 61 -4.88 -7.60 -0.73
CA SER A 61 -5.55 -8.28 -1.84
C SER A 61 -5.14 -9.76 -1.98
N PHE A 62 -3.99 -10.13 -1.41
CA PHE A 62 -3.38 -11.47 -1.54
C PHE A 62 -3.61 -12.35 -0.31
N TYR A 63 -4.53 -12.01 0.61
CA TYR A 63 -4.99 -12.95 1.62
C TYR A 63 -5.48 -14.26 0.97
N LYS A 64 -5.21 -15.39 1.62
CA LYS A 64 -5.66 -16.71 1.18
C LYS A 64 -7.18 -16.83 1.33
N THR A 65 -7.77 -17.65 0.47
CA THR A 65 -9.13 -18.15 0.67
C THR A 65 -9.12 -19.04 1.91
N LEU A 66 -10.02 -18.76 2.86
CA LEU A 66 -10.10 -19.48 4.13
C LEU A 66 -10.92 -20.76 3.97
N THR A 67 -10.56 -21.81 4.71
CA THR A 67 -11.43 -22.98 4.85
C THR A 67 -12.72 -22.61 5.60
N PRO A 68 -13.79 -23.43 5.55
CA PRO A 68 -15.00 -23.15 6.32
C PRO A 68 -14.75 -22.93 7.82
N GLU A 69 -13.82 -23.68 8.40
CA GLU A 69 -13.44 -23.57 9.81
C GLU A 69 -12.69 -22.27 10.10
N GLU A 70 -11.68 -21.93 9.28
CA GLU A 70 -10.94 -20.67 9.39
C GLU A 70 -11.85 -19.46 9.17
N ASN A 71 -12.81 -19.56 8.25
CA ASN A 71 -13.78 -18.51 7.97
C ASN A 71 -14.71 -18.26 9.17
N ALA A 72 -15.12 -19.33 9.87
CA ALA A 72 -15.89 -19.21 11.12
C ALA A 72 -15.08 -18.51 12.22
N ILE A 73 -13.79 -18.84 12.36
CA ILE A 73 -12.86 -18.18 13.30
C ILE A 73 -12.66 -16.70 12.92
N ALA A 74 -12.53 -16.40 11.62
CA ALA A 74 -12.38 -15.03 11.14
C ALA A 74 -13.62 -14.18 11.43
N HIS A 75 -14.83 -14.73 11.26
CA HIS A 75 -16.07 -14.06 11.64
C HIS A 75 -16.25 -13.87 13.15
N ALA A 76 -15.50 -14.62 13.97
CA ALA A 76 -15.40 -14.42 15.41
C ALA A 76 -14.28 -13.42 15.79
N ASP A 77 -13.63 -12.77 14.81
CA ASP A 77 -12.47 -11.89 14.99
C ASP A 77 -11.26 -12.56 15.67
N GLU A 78 -11.17 -13.90 15.57
CA GLU A 78 -10.12 -14.71 16.22
C GLU A 78 -9.04 -15.18 15.22
N TYR A 79 -9.18 -14.86 13.93
CA TYR A 79 -8.21 -15.22 12.90
C TYR A 79 -7.09 -14.19 12.81
N ASP A 80 -5.84 -14.64 12.89
CA ASP A 80 -4.66 -13.79 12.81
C ASP A 80 -4.30 -13.44 11.35
N PHE A 81 -4.87 -12.34 10.85
CA PHE A 81 -4.54 -11.78 9.54
C PHE A 81 -3.15 -11.11 9.49
N ASP A 82 -2.52 -10.86 10.64
CA ASP A 82 -1.16 -10.31 10.71
C ASP A 82 -0.09 -11.42 10.59
N SER A 83 -0.52 -12.69 10.52
CA SER A 83 0.35 -13.82 10.27
C SER A 83 0.83 -13.88 8.81
N PRO A 84 2.12 -14.15 8.56
CA PRO A 84 2.62 -14.40 7.21
C PRO A 84 1.92 -15.58 6.53
N LEU A 85 1.33 -16.49 7.29
CA LEU A 85 0.59 -17.62 6.74
C LEU A 85 -0.74 -17.22 6.11
N ALA A 86 -1.32 -16.08 6.51
CA ALA A 86 -2.56 -15.56 5.94
C ALA A 86 -2.38 -15.03 4.51
N ILE A 87 -1.15 -14.64 4.13
CA ILE A 87 -0.83 -14.11 2.80
C ILE A 87 -0.40 -15.23 1.85
N ASP A 88 -0.89 -15.16 0.63
CA ASP A 88 -0.47 -16.01 -0.49
C ASP A 88 0.74 -15.40 -1.20
N PHE A 89 1.91 -15.55 -0.57
CA PHE A 89 3.16 -15.05 -1.11
C PHE A 89 3.52 -15.68 -2.46
N ASP A 90 3.07 -16.90 -2.75
CA ASP A 90 3.38 -17.56 -4.02
C ASP A 90 2.69 -16.84 -5.18
N VAL A 91 1.41 -16.49 -5.02
CA VAL A 91 0.68 -15.67 -6.01
C VAL A 91 1.29 -14.27 -6.13
N LEU A 92 1.62 -13.63 -5.01
CA LEU A 92 2.23 -12.30 -5.03
C LEU A 92 3.60 -12.29 -5.73
N VAL A 93 4.50 -13.21 -5.38
CA VAL A 93 5.84 -13.34 -5.99
C VAL A 93 5.72 -13.59 -7.49
N LYS A 94 4.82 -14.49 -7.91
CA LYS A 94 4.58 -14.75 -9.33
C LYS A 94 4.12 -13.48 -10.05
N LEU A 95 3.14 -12.78 -9.48
CA LEU A 95 2.60 -11.55 -10.06
C LEU A 95 3.67 -10.47 -10.20
N LEU A 96 4.48 -10.23 -9.17
CA LEU A 96 5.57 -9.25 -9.23
C LEU A 96 6.63 -9.60 -10.29
N ARG A 97 6.96 -10.89 -10.43
CA ARG A 97 7.89 -11.36 -11.48
C ARG A 97 7.30 -11.19 -12.88
N ASP A 98 6.01 -11.44 -13.06
CA ASP A 98 5.33 -11.26 -14.34
C ASP A 98 5.27 -9.77 -14.71
N LEU A 99 4.99 -8.88 -13.75
CA LEU A 99 5.07 -7.43 -13.95
C LEU A 99 6.48 -6.97 -14.34
N LYS A 100 7.55 -7.45 -13.66
CA LYS A 100 8.95 -7.11 -14.05
C LYS A 100 9.32 -7.58 -15.46
N LYS A 101 8.63 -8.60 -15.99
CA LYS A 101 8.80 -9.07 -17.38
C LYS A 101 7.97 -8.28 -18.41
N GLY A 102 7.23 -7.25 -17.97
CA GLY A 102 6.35 -6.49 -18.84
C GLY A 102 5.02 -7.20 -19.17
N LEU A 103 4.64 -8.22 -18.39
CA LEU A 103 3.39 -8.96 -18.61
C LEU A 103 2.23 -8.29 -17.86
N LYS A 104 1.07 -8.21 -18.51
CA LYS A 104 -0.19 -7.85 -17.85
C LYS A 104 -0.55 -8.95 -16.84
N VAL A 105 -1.04 -8.54 -15.67
CA VAL A 105 -1.45 -9.44 -14.59
C VAL A 105 -2.87 -9.10 -14.14
N ASP A 106 -3.48 -10.03 -13.41
CA ASP A 106 -4.77 -9.86 -12.78
C ASP A 106 -4.60 -9.94 -11.26
N ILE A 107 -4.94 -8.85 -10.58
CA ILE A 107 -4.82 -8.74 -9.12
C ILE A 107 -6.09 -9.35 -8.51
N PRO A 108 -5.96 -10.28 -7.55
CA PRO A 108 -7.11 -10.83 -6.83
C PRO A 108 -7.83 -9.72 -6.05
N ILE A 109 -9.14 -9.86 -5.90
CA ILE A 109 -9.95 -9.02 -5.02
C ILE A 109 -10.28 -9.83 -3.78
N TYR A 110 -9.90 -9.32 -2.60
CA TYR A 110 -10.24 -9.95 -1.33
C TYR A 110 -11.37 -9.21 -0.63
N SER A 111 -12.40 -9.97 -0.22
CA SER A 111 -13.58 -9.45 0.45
C SER A 111 -13.46 -9.65 1.95
N PHE A 112 -13.06 -8.60 2.66
CA PHE A 112 -12.98 -8.62 4.13
C PHE A 112 -14.32 -8.91 4.81
N LYS A 113 -15.45 -8.61 4.16
CA LYS A 113 -16.78 -8.92 4.70
C LYS A 113 -17.11 -10.40 4.65
N LYS A 114 -16.62 -11.10 3.62
CA LYS A 114 -16.85 -12.54 3.44
C LYS A 114 -15.68 -13.39 3.92
N HIS A 115 -14.55 -12.75 4.24
CA HIS A 115 -13.24 -13.36 4.43
C HIS A 115 -12.88 -14.35 3.30
N GLN A 116 -13.15 -13.95 2.05
CA GLN A 116 -12.88 -14.77 0.86
C GLN A 116 -12.42 -13.95 -0.33
N ARG A 117 -11.68 -14.61 -1.25
CA ARG A 117 -11.39 -14.06 -2.58
C ARG A 117 -12.65 -14.05 -3.43
N GLU A 118 -12.88 -12.94 -4.11
CA GLU A 118 -13.94 -12.82 -5.10
C GLU A 118 -13.47 -13.47 -6.43
N PRO A 119 -14.40 -13.95 -7.26
CA PRO A 119 -14.07 -14.51 -8.58
C PRO A 119 -13.56 -13.44 -9.56
N GLU A 120 -13.93 -12.18 -9.36
CA GLU A 120 -13.44 -11.05 -10.14
C GLU A 120 -12.01 -10.65 -9.75
N THR A 121 -11.29 -10.12 -10.74
CA THR A 121 -9.94 -9.58 -10.57
C THR A 121 -9.83 -8.17 -11.12
N THR A 122 -8.82 -7.44 -10.68
CA THR A 122 -8.49 -6.12 -11.24
C THR A 122 -7.29 -6.25 -12.18
N PRO A 123 -7.43 -5.97 -13.49
CA PRO A 123 -6.30 -6.04 -14.41
C PRO A 123 -5.30 -4.93 -14.13
N MET A 124 -4.01 -5.25 -14.17
CA MET A 124 -2.92 -4.29 -14.04
C MET A 124 -1.91 -4.48 -15.18
N HIS A 125 -1.62 -3.38 -15.86
CA HIS A 125 -0.48 -3.30 -16.77
C HIS A 125 0.79 -2.96 -15.98
N PRO A 126 1.97 -3.45 -16.41
CA PRO A 126 3.25 -3.09 -15.78
C PRO A 126 3.40 -1.58 -15.63
N PRO A 127 3.45 -1.05 -14.38
CA PRO A 127 3.74 0.35 -14.18
C PRO A 127 5.24 0.60 -14.33
N ARG A 128 5.63 1.87 -14.42
CA ARG A 128 7.04 2.27 -14.32
C ARG A 128 7.55 2.15 -12.88
N VAL A 129 6.71 2.59 -11.94
CA VAL A 129 6.96 2.50 -10.50
C VAL A 129 5.80 1.76 -9.86
N LEU A 130 6.09 0.63 -9.23
CA LEU A 130 5.14 -0.12 -8.41
C LEU A 130 5.44 0.12 -6.94
N ILE A 131 4.45 0.61 -6.19
CA ILE A 131 4.52 0.68 -4.73
C ILE A 131 3.85 -0.57 -4.18
N LEU A 132 4.61 -1.47 -3.57
CA LEU A 132 4.08 -2.62 -2.84
C LEU A 132 3.86 -2.21 -1.38
N GLU A 133 2.60 -2.05 -1.00
CA GLU A 133 2.21 -1.62 0.35
C GLU A 133 1.66 -2.80 1.16
N GLY A 134 2.16 -2.97 2.39
CA GLY A 134 1.56 -3.93 3.32
C GLY A 134 2.29 -4.01 4.65
N ILE A 135 1.58 -4.45 5.69
CA ILE A 135 2.17 -4.68 7.02
C ILE A 135 3.29 -5.75 6.98
N LEU A 136 3.20 -6.69 6.04
CA LEU A 136 4.11 -7.82 5.87
C LEU A 136 4.97 -7.73 4.59
N ALA A 137 5.13 -6.53 4.01
CA ALA A 137 5.85 -6.35 2.74
C ALA A 137 7.33 -6.73 2.80
N PHE A 138 7.90 -6.79 4.00
CA PHE A 138 9.30 -7.16 4.20
C PHE A 138 9.50 -8.55 4.81
N THR A 139 8.46 -9.40 4.78
CA THR A 139 8.49 -10.70 5.46
C THR A 139 9.05 -11.83 4.60
N ASP A 140 8.64 -11.95 3.33
CA ASP A 140 9.09 -13.05 2.45
C ASP A 140 10.40 -12.67 1.73
N PRO A 141 11.48 -13.46 1.86
CA PRO A 141 12.77 -13.17 1.21
C PRO A 141 12.70 -13.02 -0.32
N ARG A 142 11.80 -13.76 -0.98
CA ARG A 142 11.63 -13.71 -2.44
C ARG A 142 10.99 -12.39 -2.87
N ILE A 143 10.17 -11.79 -2.02
CA ILE A 143 9.66 -10.43 -2.23
C ILE A 143 10.81 -9.43 -2.05
N LEU A 144 11.59 -9.57 -0.97
CA LEU A 144 12.72 -8.69 -0.68
C LEU A 144 13.76 -8.63 -1.81
N GLU A 145 13.98 -9.75 -2.51
CA GLU A 145 14.86 -9.84 -3.69
C GLU A 145 14.32 -9.07 -4.91
N LEU A 146 13.01 -8.83 -4.98
CA LEU A 146 12.36 -8.13 -6.09
C LEU A 146 12.29 -6.62 -5.86
N LEU A 147 12.38 -6.17 -4.60
CA LEU A 147 12.30 -4.76 -4.21
C LEU A 147 13.59 -4.01 -4.56
N ASP A 148 13.44 -2.83 -5.14
CA ASP A 148 14.54 -1.93 -5.46
C ASP A 148 14.75 -0.88 -4.34
N LEU A 149 13.69 -0.55 -3.60
CA LEU A 149 13.72 0.33 -2.43
C LEU A 149 12.79 -0.21 -1.32
N LYS A 150 13.18 0.02 -0.06
CA LYS A 150 12.40 -0.34 1.13
C LYS A 150 12.19 0.89 1.99
N ILE A 151 10.93 1.22 2.27
CA ILE A 151 10.54 2.32 3.15
C ILE A 151 9.76 1.71 4.32
N PHE A 152 10.21 1.99 5.54
CA PHE A 152 9.49 1.61 6.75
C PHE A 152 8.85 2.85 7.36
N VAL A 153 7.54 2.80 7.59
CA VAL A 153 6.74 3.90 8.13
C VAL A 153 6.45 3.62 9.60
N GLU A 154 7.16 4.31 10.47
CA GLU A 154 6.93 4.31 11.92
C GLU A 154 6.03 5.48 12.30
N ALA A 155 5.06 5.19 13.17
CA ALA A 155 4.26 6.19 13.87
C ALA A 155 4.06 5.71 15.30
N ASP A 156 3.91 6.65 16.24
CA ASP A 156 3.63 6.33 17.64
C ASP A 156 2.37 5.45 17.74
N MET A 157 2.42 4.41 18.58
CA MET A 157 1.31 3.45 18.74
C MET A 157 0.00 4.15 19.14
N ASP A 158 0.07 5.20 19.96
CA ASP A 158 -1.10 5.98 20.39
C ASP A 158 -1.78 6.69 19.21
N VAL A 159 -1.00 7.11 18.21
CA VAL A 159 -1.52 7.72 16.97
C VAL A 159 -2.16 6.65 16.08
N CYS A 160 -1.59 5.45 16.02
CA CYS A 160 -2.13 4.33 15.26
C CYS A 160 -3.45 3.83 15.87
N LEU A 161 -3.49 3.65 17.19
CA LEU A 161 -4.69 3.24 17.94
C LEU A 161 -5.81 4.28 17.85
N GLY A 162 -5.49 5.57 18.03
CA GLY A 162 -6.47 6.65 17.93
C GLY A 162 -7.11 6.79 16.53
N ARG A 163 -6.42 6.37 15.47
CA ARG A 163 -6.99 6.28 14.11
C ARG A 163 -7.90 5.05 13.94
N ARG A 164 -7.59 3.94 14.61
CA ARG A 164 -8.39 2.71 14.60
C ARG A 164 -9.70 2.86 15.38
N SER A 165 -9.68 3.51 16.55
CA SER A 165 -10.87 3.73 17.40
C SER A 165 -11.91 4.68 16.80
N LYS A 166 -11.52 5.55 15.85
CA LYS A 166 -12.49 6.42 15.14
C LYS A 166 -13.37 5.69 14.13
N TYR A 167 -13.07 4.42 13.83
CA TYR A 167 -13.88 3.60 12.92
C TYR A 167 -14.88 2.68 13.64
N SER A 168 -14.78 2.50 14.96
CA SER A 168 -15.67 1.62 15.72
C SER A 168 -16.89 2.32 16.32
N ASP A 169 -16.89 3.66 16.45
CA ASP A 169 -18.02 4.39 17.02
C ASP A 169 -18.31 5.71 16.28
N THR A 170 -19.56 5.83 15.84
CA THR A 170 -20.33 7.00 15.37
C THR A 170 -20.53 7.23 13.86
N PRO A 171 -21.80 7.45 13.44
CA PRO A 171 -22.20 7.72 12.06
C PRO A 171 -21.80 9.14 11.62
N PHE A 172 -21.57 9.27 10.33
CA PHE A 172 -21.32 10.50 9.57
C PHE A 172 -22.26 11.65 10.01
N LEU A 173 -21.74 12.61 10.79
CA LEU A 173 -22.37 13.90 11.03
C LEU A 173 -21.39 15.00 10.62
N ILE A 174 -21.68 15.62 9.47
CA ILE A 174 -21.03 16.86 9.03
C ILE A 174 -21.58 17.99 9.90
N SER A 175 -20.77 18.53 10.81
CA SER A 175 -21.04 19.82 11.43
C SER A 175 -20.52 20.92 10.49
N HIS A 176 -21.45 21.65 9.85
CA HIS A 176 -21.13 22.95 9.26
C HIS A 176 -20.87 23.94 10.40
N SER A 177 -19.66 24.48 10.47
CA SER A 177 -19.35 25.66 11.27
C SER A 177 -19.47 26.88 10.37
N ASP A 178 -20.62 27.55 10.41
CA ASP A 178 -20.71 28.94 9.95
C ASP A 178 -20.15 29.85 11.05
N SER A 179 -18.99 30.43 10.76
CA SER A 179 -18.45 31.60 11.46
C SER A 179 -19.26 32.83 11.03
N GLY A 180 -19.79 33.55 12.01
CA GLY A 180 -20.74 34.63 11.78
C GLY A 180 -20.20 35.94 11.21
N HIS A 181 -21.16 36.82 10.96
CA HIS A 181 -21.14 38.24 11.28
C HIS A 181 -22.48 38.63 11.89
#